data_AF-A0A353F2N4-F1
#
_entry.id   AF-A0A353F2N4-F1
#
_cell.length_a   1.000
_cell.length_b   1.000
_cell.length_c   1.000
_cell.angle_alpha   90.00
_cell.angle_beta   90.00
_cell.angle_gamma   90.00
#
_symmetry.space_group_name_H-M   'P 1'
#
loop_
_entity.id
_entity.type
_entity.pdbx_description
1 polymer ?
#
loop_
_entity_poly.entity_id
_entity_poly.type
_entity_poly.pdbx_seq_one_letter_code
_entity_poly.pdbx_strand_id
1 'polypeptide(L)'
;MKVARGFLARLAFAVAFVVSSFAHAEKPSAEIRDFKKGVQQIFEKHCYECHGREKTKGKVDLTKYATWADLEENPELIEEMIEVLDKNEMPPEEELQPTQNQRDRLISDLKKAFANSTKHDQPLVPMRLRRMNRFEYGNAVRDLFDLESWVYSINDRIIRDHSNYFRPESGKMPKVVRVGNRIMGLQQLLENRLLGVMAFPKDPPAENGFNNRGDHLSLSPVLMESFLELSRSIVHAENFDENCGVWHDLFDDPLSPKAKARRASISVDRSVAAGSTGLTVSAWIRPTNLSDQWQTIVRREDSWRRQLLAIGRTGKTWGLWMGAGIAGKYEEFGAAVDPKILSDGEWHHVAGTIDGKKIRLYLDGKEVGSKPMAGKLSTQSAGPMLVGAHGNEPFYGDLNDVRLYRSGLNGLQIQSIASGEKGIAGDELMGSWSLPDEAKPKVEQPVEKIAHERIEKFLLKAFHSPADEKTGKLYARYFDKQYQKSGDF
;
A
#
# COMPACT_ATOMS: atom_id res chain seq x y z
N MET A 1 -54.05 -33.32 42.31
CA MET A 1 -54.05 -34.67 41.70
C MET A 1 -54.26 -34.55 40.20
N LYS A 2 -53.31 -35.12 39.46
CA LYS A 2 -53.30 -35.64 38.08
C LYS A 2 -54.64 -35.78 37.28
N VAL A 3 -54.51 -35.55 35.95
CA VAL A 3 -55.15 -36.23 34.77
C VAL A 3 -56.54 -35.69 34.32
N ALA A 4 -56.98 -35.65 33.05
CA ALA A 4 -56.44 -35.53 31.68
C ALA A 4 -57.63 -35.53 30.65
N ARG A 5 -57.40 -35.00 29.43
CA ARG A 5 -57.90 -35.41 28.07
C ARG A 5 -59.36 -35.21 27.57
N GLY A 6 -59.43 -34.79 26.28
CA GLY A 6 -60.45 -35.08 25.25
C GLY A 6 -61.40 -33.91 24.92
N PHE A 7 -61.87 -33.62 23.68
CA PHE A 7 -61.83 -34.24 22.35
C PHE A 7 -62.35 -33.21 21.30
N LEU A 8 -62.02 -33.38 20.02
CA LEU A 8 -62.39 -32.55 18.85
C LEU A 8 -63.79 -32.88 18.27
N ALA A 9 -64.46 -31.90 17.65
CA ALA A 9 -65.49 -32.11 16.62
C ALA A 9 -65.52 -30.97 15.58
N ARG A 10 -65.69 -31.34 14.30
CA ARG A 10 -65.65 -30.50 13.08
C ARG A 10 -67.03 -29.94 12.73
N LEU A 11 -67.09 -28.76 12.11
CA LEU A 11 -68.26 -28.28 11.35
C LEU A 11 -67.83 -27.89 9.92
N ALA A 12 -68.63 -28.31 8.93
CA ALA A 12 -68.52 -27.95 7.52
C ALA A 12 -69.71 -27.07 7.12
N PHE A 13 -69.49 -26.07 6.26
CA PHE A 13 -70.56 -25.36 5.56
C PHE A 13 -70.15 -24.98 4.13
N ALA A 14 -71.09 -25.15 3.20
CA ALA A 14 -70.92 -25.10 1.76
C ALA A 14 -70.88 -23.66 1.19
N VAL A 15 -70.16 -23.47 0.08
CA VAL A 15 -70.06 -22.23 -0.69
C VAL A 15 -70.89 -22.36 -1.98
N ALA A 16 -71.80 -21.41 -2.22
CA ALA A 16 -72.56 -21.28 -3.46
C ALA A 16 -71.96 -20.18 -4.34
N PHE A 17 -71.78 -20.49 -5.63
CA PHE A 17 -71.24 -19.63 -6.68
C PHE A 17 -72.33 -18.68 -7.22
N VAL A 18 -72.04 -17.38 -7.26
CA VAL A 18 -72.78 -16.40 -8.08
C VAL A 18 -71.79 -15.75 -9.03
N VAL A 19 -71.98 -15.99 -10.33
CA VAL A 19 -71.20 -15.40 -11.43
C VAL A 19 -71.82 -14.06 -11.78
N SER A 20 -71.10 -12.97 -11.54
CA SER A 20 -71.46 -11.63 -12.02
C SER A 20 -70.66 -11.32 -13.29
N SER A 21 -71.37 -11.16 -14.40
CA SER A 21 -70.84 -10.71 -15.70
C SER A 21 -70.27 -9.30 -15.59
N PHE A 22 -68.95 -9.17 -15.74
CA PHE A 22 -68.33 -7.88 -15.97
C PHE A 22 -68.52 -7.47 -17.43
N ALA A 23 -69.19 -6.34 -17.62
CA ALA A 23 -69.22 -5.61 -18.87
C ALA A 23 -67.78 -5.41 -19.38
N HIS A 24 -67.49 -5.92 -20.58
CA HIS A 24 -66.23 -5.63 -21.26
C HIS A 24 -66.25 -4.17 -21.70
N ALA A 25 -65.56 -3.31 -20.95
CA ALA A 25 -65.08 -2.06 -21.49
C ALA A 25 -64.19 -2.38 -22.69
N GLU A 26 -64.51 -1.83 -23.86
CA GLU A 26 -63.65 -1.91 -25.05
C GLU A 26 -62.24 -1.44 -24.68
N LYS A 27 -61.26 -2.34 -24.85
CA LYS A 27 -59.85 -2.00 -24.73
C LYS A 27 -59.54 -0.91 -25.76
N PRO A 28 -58.85 0.19 -25.41
CA PRO A 28 -58.30 1.09 -26.42
C PRO A 28 -57.43 0.25 -27.35
N SER A 29 -57.74 0.27 -28.64
CA SER A 29 -57.16 -0.63 -29.64
C SER A 29 -55.63 -0.60 -29.58
N ALA A 30 -55.02 -1.79 -29.62
CA ALA A 30 -53.58 -2.00 -29.64
C ALA A 30 -52.87 -1.39 -30.88
N GLU A 31 -53.63 -0.81 -31.82
CA GLU A 31 -53.14 -0.23 -33.07
C GLU A 31 -52.33 1.07 -32.89
N ILE A 32 -52.42 1.73 -31.73
CA ILE A 32 -51.79 3.05 -31.47
C ILE A 32 -50.47 2.93 -30.68
N ARG A 33 -49.96 1.71 -30.44
CA ARG A 33 -48.60 1.49 -29.87
C ARG A 33 -47.50 1.38 -30.92
N ASP A 34 -47.88 1.36 -32.19
CA ASP A 34 -46.96 1.31 -33.32
C ASP A 34 -46.46 2.72 -33.63
N PHE A 35 -45.14 2.94 -33.55
CA PHE A 35 -44.48 4.22 -33.82
C PHE A 35 -44.95 4.82 -35.15
N LYS A 36 -45.12 3.97 -36.17
CA LYS A 36 -45.50 4.37 -37.53
C LYS A 36 -46.97 4.79 -37.65
N LYS A 37 -47.87 4.12 -36.92
CA LYS A 37 -49.32 4.40 -36.97
C LYS A 37 -49.75 5.52 -36.02
N GLY A 38 -48.96 5.82 -34.99
CA GLY A 38 -49.28 6.85 -33.99
C GLY A 38 -48.41 8.11 -34.14
N VAL A 39 -47.18 8.02 -33.67
CA VAL A 39 -46.29 9.20 -33.47
C VAL A 39 -45.73 9.73 -34.78
N GLN A 40 -45.35 8.86 -35.70
CA GLN A 40 -44.81 9.25 -37.00
C GLN A 40 -45.81 10.11 -37.80
N GLN A 41 -47.11 9.79 -37.75
CA GLN A 41 -48.14 10.60 -38.43
C GLN A 41 -48.24 12.01 -37.86
N ILE A 42 -48.06 12.16 -36.54
CA ILE A 42 -48.05 13.47 -35.89
C ILE A 42 -46.79 14.23 -36.29
N PHE A 43 -45.62 13.58 -36.32
CA PHE A 43 -44.39 14.22 -36.76
C PHE A 43 -44.43 14.65 -38.22
N GLU A 44 -44.94 13.80 -39.12
CA GLU A 44 -45.10 14.10 -40.53
C GLU A 44 -46.00 15.31 -40.78
N LYS A 45 -47.09 15.41 -40.01
CA LYS A 45 -48.09 16.48 -40.20
C LYS A 45 -47.74 17.78 -39.50
N HIS A 46 -47.05 17.73 -38.36
CA HIS A 46 -46.89 18.87 -37.46
C HIS A 46 -45.44 19.25 -37.14
N CYS A 47 -44.45 18.39 -37.40
CA CYS A 47 -43.06 18.60 -36.93
C CYS A 47 -42.02 18.61 -38.06
N TYR A 48 -42.16 17.77 -39.10
CA TYR A 48 -41.13 17.60 -40.14
C TYR A 48 -40.93 18.81 -41.04
N GLU A 49 -41.90 19.72 -41.12
CA GLU A 49 -41.73 20.97 -41.86
C GLU A 49 -40.64 21.87 -41.28
N CYS A 50 -40.42 21.82 -39.95
CA CYS A 50 -39.40 22.61 -39.25
C CYS A 50 -38.22 21.78 -38.70
N HIS A 51 -38.42 20.48 -38.51
CA HIS A 51 -37.44 19.53 -37.94
C HIS A 51 -37.24 18.30 -38.85
N GLY A 52 -37.17 18.51 -40.17
CA GLY A 52 -36.97 17.47 -41.17
C GLY A 52 -35.72 17.69 -42.03
N ARG A 53 -35.60 16.91 -43.11
CA ARG A 53 -34.37 16.90 -43.95
C ARG A 53 -34.04 18.25 -44.60
N GLU A 54 -35.06 19.05 -44.92
CA GLU A 54 -34.87 20.34 -45.61
C GLU A 54 -34.69 21.53 -44.65
N LYS A 55 -35.27 21.46 -43.44
CA LYS A 55 -35.15 22.49 -42.40
C LYS A 55 -34.94 21.82 -41.04
N THR A 56 -33.86 22.20 -40.36
CA THR A 56 -33.46 21.66 -39.04
C THR A 56 -33.38 22.78 -38.00
N LYS A 57 -34.53 23.39 -37.68
CA LYS A 57 -34.59 24.37 -36.60
C LYS A 57 -34.13 23.73 -35.28
N GLY A 58 -33.35 24.47 -34.49
CA GLY A 58 -32.78 23.95 -33.24
C GLY A 58 -31.76 22.81 -33.41
N LYS A 59 -31.26 22.53 -34.63
CA LYS A 59 -30.36 21.41 -34.94
C LYS A 59 -30.96 20.01 -34.70
N VAL A 60 -32.29 19.92 -34.57
CA VAL A 60 -33.00 18.65 -34.41
C VAL A 60 -33.57 18.20 -35.76
N ASP A 61 -33.29 16.97 -36.15
CA ASP A 61 -33.84 16.30 -37.33
C ASP A 61 -34.58 15.04 -36.91
N LEU A 62 -35.91 15.13 -36.82
CA LEU A 62 -36.77 14.05 -36.37
C LEU A 62 -36.91 12.93 -37.41
N THR A 63 -36.54 13.17 -38.68
CA THR A 63 -36.65 12.15 -39.74
C THR A 63 -35.62 11.03 -39.63
N LYS A 64 -34.65 11.18 -38.72
CA LYS A 64 -33.64 10.16 -38.38
C LYS A 64 -34.20 9.05 -37.50
N TYR A 65 -35.34 9.27 -36.85
CA TYR A 65 -35.94 8.34 -35.90
C TYR A 65 -37.15 7.65 -36.54
N ALA A 66 -37.03 6.36 -36.83
CA ALA A 66 -38.05 5.56 -37.51
C ALA A 66 -38.78 4.59 -36.57
N THR A 67 -38.25 4.39 -35.37
CA THR A 67 -38.81 3.52 -34.32
C THR A 67 -38.68 4.14 -32.94
N TRP A 68 -39.44 3.62 -31.96
CA TRP A 68 -39.26 3.98 -30.56
C TRP A 68 -37.86 3.65 -30.04
N ALA A 69 -37.23 2.58 -30.52
CA ALA A 69 -35.87 2.21 -30.10
C ALA A 69 -34.85 3.29 -30.51
N ASP A 70 -34.99 3.85 -31.72
CA ASP A 70 -34.11 4.91 -32.21
C ASP A 70 -34.21 6.16 -31.34
N LEU A 71 -35.41 6.49 -30.87
CA LEU A 71 -35.64 7.67 -30.03
C LEU A 71 -35.15 7.42 -28.59
N GLU A 72 -35.34 6.19 -28.08
CA GLU A 72 -34.89 5.75 -26.76
C GLU A 72 -33.35 5.75 -26.62
N GLU A 73 -32.58 5.75 -27.72
CA GLU A 73 -31.13 5.97 -27.70
C GLU A 73 -30.72 7.41 -27.30
N ASN A 74 -31.64 8.38 -27.36
CA ASN A 74 -31.35 9.79 -27.08
C ASN A 74 -32.33 10.37 -26.03
N PRO A 75 -32.13 10.08 -24.73
CA PRO A 75 -33.04 10.52 -23.66
C PRO A 75 -33.13 12.04 -23.50
N GLU A 76 -32.05 12.77 -23.74
CA GLU A 76 -32.01 14.24 -23.66
C GLU A 76 -33.00 14.86 -24.67
N LEU A 77 -33.03 14.35 -25.90
CA LEU A 77 -33.98 14.80 -26.91
C LEU A 77 -35.43 14.51 -26.51
N ILE A 78 -35.71 13.35 -25.89
CA ILE A 78 -37.06 13.02 -25.43
C ILE A 78 -37.50 14.00 -24.32
N GLU A 79 -36.60 14.35 -23.38
CA GLU A 79 -36.87 15.31 -22.31
C GLU A 79 -37.20 16.70 -22.88
N GLU A 80 -36.37 17.21 -23.80
CA GLU A 80 -36.62 18.48 -24.48
C GLU A 80 -37.95 18.48 -25.24
N MET A 81 -38.25 17.40 -25.97
CA MET A 81 -39.52 17.25 -26.69
C MET A 81 -40.73 17.26 -25.75
N ILE A 82 -40.63 16.59 -24.59
CA ILE A 82 -41.69 16.63 -23.58
C ILE A 82 -41.88 18.05 -23.08
N GLU A 83 -40.80 18.77 -22.75
CA GLU A 83 -40.87 20.12 -22.20
C GLU A 83 -41.53 21.12 -23.17
N VAL A 84 -41.09 21.16 -24.43
CA VAL A 84 -41.62 22.11 -25.42
C VAL A 84 -43.06 21.78 -25.84
N LEU A 85 -43.45 20.49 -25.83
CA LEU A 85 -44.82 20.08 -26.12
C LEU A 85 -45.77 20.35 -24.94
N ASP A 86 -45.32 20.16 -23.70
CA ASP A 86 -46.09 20.39 -22.47
C ASP A 86 -46.34 21.90 -22.25
N LYS A 87 -45.35 22.74 -22.58
CA LYS A 87 -45.48 24.21 -22.55
C LYS A 87 -46.24 24.81 -23.74
N ASN A 88 -46.65 24.00 -24.71
CA ASN A 88 -47.25 24.44 -25.97
C ASN A 88 -46.37 25.39 -26.82
N GLU A 89 -45.05 25.34 -26.63
CA GLU A 89 -44.10 26.15 -27.41
C GLU A 89 -43.89 25.59 -28.82
N MET A 90 -44.17 24.30 -29.02
CA MET A 90 -44.08 23.61 -30.30
C MET A 90 -45.37 22.86 -30.66
N PRO A 91 -45.80 22.88 -31.93
CA PRO A 91 -45.31 23.73 -33.03
C PRO A 91 -45.56 25.24 -32.78
N PRO A 92 -44.88 26.18 -33.47
CA PRO A 92 -45.13 27.63 -33.34
C PRO A 92 -46.59 28.01 -33.64
N GLU A 93 -47.07 29.13 -33.09
CA GLU A 93 -48.49 29.55 -33.20
C GLU A 93 -48.97 29.68 -34.66
N GLU A 94 -48.08 30.03 -35.59
CA GLU A 94 -48.38 30.19 -37.01
C GLU A 94 -48.50 28.87 -37.79
N GLU A 95 -48.10 27.74 -37.18
CA GLU A 95 -48.08 26.43 -37.80
C GLU A 95 -49.29 25.56 -37.41
N LEU A 96 -49.52 24.49 -38.17
CA LEU A 96 -50.61 23.56 -37.88
C LEU A 96 -50.44 22.91 -36.50
N GLN A 97 -51.36 23.22 -35.58
CA GLN A 97 -51.34 22.68 -34.22
C GLN A 97 -51.97 21.28 -34.14
N PRO A 98 -51.38 20.36 -33.36
CA PRO A 98 -52.05 19.11 -32.98
C PRO A 98 -53.23 19.40 -32.06
N THR A 99 -54.26 18.55 -32.08
CA THR A 99 -55.36 18.64 -31.10
C THR A 99 -54.86 18.34 -29.68
N GLN A 100 -55.53 18.86 -28.65
CA GLN A 100 -55.13 18.62 -27.25
C GLN A 100 -55.01 17.12 -26.93
N ASN A 101 -55.96 16.31 -27.42
CA ASN A 101 -55.93 14.85 -27.25
C ASN A 101 -54.73 14.18 -27.95
N GLN A 102 -54.26 14.71 -29.08
CA GLN A 102 -53.07 14.19 -29.76
C GLN A 102 -51.80 14.59 -29.02
N ARG A 103 -51.74 15.83 -28.51
CA ARG A 103 -50.62 16.35 -27.72
C ARG A 103 -50.45 15.57 -26.41
N ASP A 104 -51.53 15.40 -25.64
CA ASP A 104 -51.49 14.68 -24.37
C ASP A 104 -51.06 13.21 -24.55
N ARG A 105 -51.52 12.57 -25.64
CA ARG A 105 -51.11 11.21 -25.99
C ARG A 105 -49.64 11.13 -26.38
N LEU A 106 -49.17 12.07 -27.22
CA LEU A 106 -47.77 12.15 -27.62
C LEU A 106 -46.86 12.35 -26.40
N ILE A 107 -47.21 13.26 -25.49
CA ILE A 107 -46.48 13.48 -24.23
C ILE A 107 -46.49 12.22 -23.36
N SER A 108 -47.63 11.54 -23.25
CA SER A 108 -47.73 10.27 -22.50
C SER A 108 -46.78 9.20 -23.08
N ASP A 109 -46.71 9.08 -24.40
CA ASP A 109 -45.90 8.06 -25.05
C ASP A 109 -44.40 8.42 -25.03
N LEU A 110 -44.05 9.71 -25.18
CA LEU A 110 -42.69 10.20 -24.94
C LEU A 110 -42.25 9.98 -23.48
N LYS A 111 -43.12 10.23 -22.49
CA LYS A 111 -42.83 9.93 -21.07
C LYS A 111 -42.57 8.44 -20.83
N LYS A 112 -43.26 7.54 -21.56
CA LYS A 112 -42.99 6.09 -21.49
C LYS A 112 -41.67 5.73 -22.16
N ALA A 113 -41.36 6.33 -23.31
CA ALA A 113 -40.08 6.13 -24.00
C ALA A 113 -38.91 6.64 -23.13
N PHE A 114 -39.04 7.82 -22.51
CA PHE A 114 -38.08 8.33 -21.53
C PHE A 114 -37.89 7.37 -20.36
N ALA A 115 -38.98 6.86 -19.79
CA ALA A 115 -38.94 5.86 -18.73
C ALA A 115 -38.37 4.50 -19.17
N ASN A 116 -38.31 4.19 -20.47
CA ASN A 116 -37.68 2.97 -21.00
C ASN A 116 -36.20 3.21 -21.29
N SER A 117 -35.84 4.35 -21.88
CA SER A 117 -34.43 4.76 -22.10
C SER A 117 -33.63 4.80 -20.79
N THR A 118 -34.26 5.21 -19.69
CA THR A 118 -33.66 5.25 -18.35
C THR A 118 -33.65 3.91 -17.60
N LYS A 119 -34.26 2.84 -18.15
CA LYS A 119 -34.15 1.48 -17.59
C LYS A 119 -32.84 0.78 -17.98
N HIS A 120 -32.07 1.35 -18.90
CA HIS A 120 -30.79 0.76 -19.34
C HIS A 120 -29.58 1.16 -18.51
N ASP A 121 -29.75 2.01 -17.50
CA ASP A 121 -28.72 2.16 -16.49
C ASP A 121 -28.86 1.04 -15.45
N GLN A 122 -27.74 0.35 -15.23
CA GLN A 122 -27.53 -0.54 -14.09
C GLN A 122 -28.22 0.07 -12.86
N PRO A 123 -28.89 -0.72 -12.00
CA PRO A 123 -29.50 -0.18 -10.80
C PRO A 123 -28.45 0.69 -10.12
N LEU A 124 -28.69 2.02 -10.10
CA LEU A 124 -27.90 2.97 -9.35
C LEU A 124 -28.09 2.55 -7.90
N VAL A 125 -27.25 1.62 -7.43
CA VAL A 125 -27.12 1.32 -6.02
C VAL A 125 -26.77 2.66 -5.42
N PRO A 126 -27.64 3.27 -4.59
CA PRO A 126 -27.34 4.57 -4.03
C PRO A 126 -26.00 4.42 -3.33
N MET A 127 -24.95 5.11 -3.83
CA MET A 127 -23.66 5.13 -3.16
C MET A 127 -23.88 5.83 -1.83
N ARG A 128 -24.15 5.02 -0.80
CA ARG A 128 -24.17 5.45 0.58
C ARG A 128 -22.72 5.64 0.97
N LEU A 129 -22.22 6.85 0.72
CA LEU A 129 -20.93 7.28 1.22
C LEU A 129 -20.91 7.00 2.72
N ARG A 130 -19.94 6.21 3.16
CA ARG A 130 -19.81 5.79 4.55
C ARG A 130 -18.33 5.83 4.92
N ARG A 131 -18.02 6.11 6.18
CA ARG A 131 -16.66 5.98 6.70
C ARG A 131 -16.19 4.54 6.54
N MET A 132 -14.92 4.37 6.21
CA MET A 132 -14.27 3.07 6.20
C MET A 132 -14.34 2.48 7.60
N ASN A 133 -14.71 1.20 7.68
CA ASN A 133 -14.54 0.46 8.91
C ASN A 133 -13.04 0.20 9.16
N ARG A 134 -12.72 -0.30 10.35
CA ARG A 134 -11.35 -0.60 10.75
C ARG A 134 -10.59 -1.53 9.79
N PHE A 135 -11.27 -2.51 9.18
CA PHE A 135 -10.63 -3.42 8.22
C PHE A 135 -10.35 -2.70 6.90
N GLU A 136 -11.32 -1.96 6.40
CA GLU A 136 -11.22 -1.20 5.16
C GLU A 136 -10.13 -0.14 5.24
N TYR A 137 -10.05 0.60 6.35
CA TYR A 137 -8.97 1.58 6.56
C TYR A 137 -7.60 0.89 6.63
N GLY A 138 -7.50 -0.22 7.37
CA GLY A 138 -6.25 -0.99 7.46
C GLY A 138 -5.79 -1.52 6.11
N ASN A 139 -6.71 -2.04 5.30
CA ASN A 139 -6.42 -2.51 3.95
C ASN A 139 -6.07 -1.35 3.00
N ALA A 140 -6.80 -0.23 3.07
CA ALA A 140 -6.50 0.95 2.25
C ALA A 140 -5.10 1.50 2.53
N VAL A 141 -4.68 1.56 3.79
CA VAL A 141 -3.32 1.95 4.16
C VAL A 141 -2.28 0.94 3.66
N ARG A 142 -2.56 -0.36 3.80
CA ARG A 142 -1.68 -1.41 3.27
C ARG A 142 -1.52 -1.30 1.77
N ASP A 143 -2.61 -1.12 1.03
CA ASP A 143 -2.58 -1.02 -0.43
C ASP A 143 -1.86 0.27 -0.86
N LEU A 144 -2.13 1.39 -0.18
CA LEU A 144 -1.48 2.69 -0.45
C LEU A 144 0.05 2.59 -0.32
N PHE A 145 0.55 1.98 0.75
CA PHE A 145 1.99 1.90 1.04
C PHE A 145 2.63 0.55 0.68
N ASP A 146 1.88 -0.35 0.05
CA ASP A 146 2.30 -1.73 -0.24
C ASP A 146 2.94 -2.40 0.98
N LEU A 147 2.20 -2.41 2.09
CA LEU A 147 2.71 -2.88 3.39
C LEU A 147 2.71 -4.42 3.47
N GLU A 148 3.88 -4.99 3.77
CA GLU A 148 4.03 -6.42 4.07
C GLU A 148 3.47 -6.80 5.46
N SER A 149 3.10 -5.82 6.29
CA SER A 149 2.62 -6.00 7.65
C SER A 149 1.21 -5.42 7.89
N TRP A 150 0.55 -5.89 8.95
CA TRP A 150 -0.73 -5.33 9.38
C TRP A 150 -0.53 -3.96 10.04
N VAL A 151 -1.45 -3.03 9.80
CA VAL A 151 -1.39 -1.68 10.39
C VAL A 151 -1.57 -1.71 11.91
N TYR A 152 -2.51 -2.51 12.41
CA TYR A 152 -2.77 -2.70 13.83
C TYR A 152 -3.36 -4.09 14.11
N SER A 153 -3.24 -4.59 15.33
CA SER A 153 -3.73 -5.93 15.71
C SER A 153 -5.24 -5.99 15.88
N ILE A 154 -5.90 -6.87 15.15
CA ILE A 154 -7.36 -7.00 15.20
C ILE A 154 -7.76 -7.99 16.31
N ASN A 155 -8.30 -7.45 17.41
CA ASN A 155 -8.70 -8.22 18.60
C ASN A 155 -10.09 -8.85 18.49
N ASP A 156 -10.73 -8.76 17.33
CA ASP A 156 -12.09 -9.23 17.13
C ASP A 156 -12.14 -10.71 16.74
N ARG A 157 -13.27 -11.35 17.10
CA ARG A 157 -13.62 -12.70 16.67
C ARG A 157 -14.01 -12.69 15.20
N ILE A 158 -13.04 -12.95 14.32
CA ILE A 158 -13.26 -12.95 12.86
C ILE A 158 -13.51 -14.38 12.39
N ILE A 159 -14.49 -14.53 11.51
CA ILE A 159 -14.71 -15.75 10.73
C ILE A 159 -13.55 -15.87 9.72
N ARG A 160 -12.63 -16.79 9.97
CA ARG A 160 -11.47 -17.04 9.11
C ARG A 160 -11.61 -18.38 8.40
N ASP A 161 -11.23 -18.39 7.13
CA ASP A 161 -11.01 -19.63 6.42
C ASP A 161 -9.67 -20.24 6.84
N HIS A 162 -9.67 -21.54 7.12
CA HIS A 162 -8.46 -22.33 7.38
C HIS A 162 -8.21 -23.36 6.28
N SER A 163 -9.07 -23.41 5.26
CA SER A 163 -9.12 -24.45 4.24
C SER A 163 -8.72 -23.99 2.84
N ASN A 164 -8.39 -22.70 2.65
CA ASN A 164 -8.13 -22.07 1.35
C ASN A 164 -9.21 -22.46 0.33
N TYR A 165 -10.47 -22.17 0.66
CA TYR A 165 -11.64 -22.55 -0.13
C TYR A 165 -11.72 -21.78 -1.45
N PHE A 166 -11.17 -20.56 -1.50
CA PHE A 166 -11.20 -19.71 -2.67
C PHE A 166 -10.01 -20.03 -3.59
N ARG A 167 -10.29 -20.78 -4.66
CA ARG A 167 -9.32 -21.20 -5.69
C ARG A 167 -9.88 -20.88 -7.08
N PRO A 168 -9.78 -19.62 -7.54
CA PRO A 168 -10.40 -19.18 -8.78
C PRO A 168 -9.92 -19.98 -10.00
N GLU A 169 -8.71 -20.52 -9.95
CA GLU A 169 -8.11 -21.37 -11.00
C GLU A 169 -8.90 -22.67 -11.23
N SER A 170 -9.60 -23.14 -10.19
CA SER A 170 -10.39 -24.38 -10.26
C SER A 170 -11.77 -24.20 -10.90
N GLY A 171 -12.26 -22.96 -11.01
CA GLY A 171 -13.60 -22.63 -11.51
C GLY A 171 -14.76 -23.25 -10.73
N LYS A 172 -14.51 -23.86 -9.55
CA LYS A 172 -15.50 -24.62 -8.78
C LYS A 172 -15.43 -24.26 -7.30
N MET A 173 -16.56 -23.89 -6.72
CA MET A 173 -16.68 -23.68 -5.27
C MET A 173 -16.88 -25.02 -4.55
N PRO A 174 -16.22 -25.25 -3.40
CA PRO A 174 -16.45 -26.45 -2.60
C PRO A 174 -17.87 -26.47 -2.03
N LYS A 175 -18.47 -27.67 -1.95
CA LYS A 175 -19.84 -27.86 -1.44
C LYS A 175 -20.01 -27.50 0.04
N VAL A 176 -18.92 -27.48 0.81
CA VAL A 176 -18.87 -27.12 2.23
C VAL A 176 -17.60 -26.32 2.50
N VAL A 177 -17.74 -25.18 3.17
CA VAL A 177 -16.63 -24.36 3.65
C VAL A 177 -16.56 -24.46 5.16
N ARG A 178 -15.39 -24.78 5.72
CA ARG A 178 -15.17 -24.75 7.18
C ARG A 178 -14.44 -23.48 7.56
N VAL A 179 -15.13 -22.65 8.34
CA VAL A 179 -14.58 -21.41 8.87
C VAL A 179 -14.42 -21.52 10.39
N GLY A 180 -13.33 -20.99 10.91
CA GLY A 180 -13.09 -20.84 12.35
C GLY A 180 -13.49 -19.45 12.82
N ASN A 181 -14.03 -19.34 14.04
CA ASN A 181 -14.29 -18.06 14.68
C ASN A 181 -13.58 -18.02 16.05
N ARG A 182 -12.41 -17.40 16.10
CA ARG A 182 -11.59 -17.31 17.32
C ARG A 182 -10.97 -15.92 17.45
N ILE A 183 -10.80 -15.46 18.69
CA ILE A 183 -9.94 -14.30 19.00
C ILE A 183 -8.53 -14.73 18.63
N MET A 184 -7.77 -13.88 17.94
CA MET A 184 -6.36 -14.15 17.74
C MET A 184 -5.66 -14.15 19.11
N GLY A 185 -5.23 -15.32 19.58
CA GLY A 185 -4.48 -15.45 20.84
C GLY A 185 -3.01 -15.10 20.64
N LEU A 186 -2.10 -16.04 20.93
CA LEU A 186 -0.64 -15.93 20.67
C LEU A 186 -0.28 -15.49 19.24
N GLN A 187 -1.15 -15.74 18.26
CA GLN A 187 -0.96 -15.32 16.88
C GLN A 187 -0.90 -13.79 16.71
N GLN A 188 -1.45 -12.99 17.63
CA GLN A 188 -1.27 -11.53 17.65
C GLN A 188 0.16 -11.11 17.97
N LEU A 189 0.90 -11.93 18.71
CA LEU A 189 2.31 -11.70 19.04
C LEU A 189 3.24 -12.16 17.90
N LEU A 190 2.73 -12.95 16.95
CA LEU A 190 3.47 -13.53 15.84
C LEU A 190 3.14 -12.90 14.48
N GLU A 191 2.02 -12.16 14.35
CA GLU A 191 1.68 -11.47 13.12
C GLU A 191 2.64 -10.28 12.90
N ASN A 192 3.23 -10.23 11.71
CA ASN A 192 4.00 -9.06 11.27
C ASN A 192 3.07 -7.85 11.23
N ARG A 193 3.31 -6.86 12.10
CA ARG A 193 2.51 -5.64 12.22
C ARG A 193 3.40 -4.42 12.43
N LEU A 194 2.85 -3.25 12.15
CA LEU A 194 3.47 -1.99 12.52
C LEU A 194 3.51 -1.83 14.05
N LEU A 195 4.65 -1.39 14.57
CA LEU A 195 4.91 -1.19 15.99
C LEU A 195 4.70 0.29 16.37
N GLY A 196 4.07 0.53 17.52
CA GLY A 196 3.80 1.89 18.00
C GLY A 196 2.59 2.59 17.37
N VAL A 197 1.80 1.88 16.55
CA VAL A 197 0.60 2.45 15.92
C VAL A 197 -0.54 2.60 16.92
N MET A 198 -1.20 3.75 16.87
CA MET A 198 -2.36 4.08 17.71
C MET A 198 -3.57 3.19 17.37
N ALA A 199 -4.49 3.07 18.32
CA ALA A 199 -5.73 2.32 18.08
C ALA A 199 -6.62 3.04 17.06
N PHE A 200 -7.32 2.28 16.22
CA PHE A 200 -8.34 2.84 15.33
C PHE A 200 -9.42 3.58 16.16
N PRO A 201 -9.70 4.86 15.86
CA PRO A 201 -10.64 5.67 16.61
C PRO A 201 -12.01 5.02 16.70
N LYS A 202 -12.58 5.01 17.90
CA LYS A 202 -13.95 4.56 18.14
C LYS A 202 -14.87 5.74 18.06
N ASP A 203 -16.05 5.52 17.50
CA ASP A 203 -17.11 6.52 17.42
C ASP A 203 -18.26 6.10 18.35
N PRO A 204 -18.17 6.38 19.66
CA PRO A 204 -19.18 5.95 20.61
C PRO A 204 -20.49 6.71 20.39
N PRO A 205 -21.65 6.03 20.44
CA PRO A 205 -22.96 6.67 20.27
C PRO A 205 -23.25 7.82 21.25
N ALA A 206 -22.53 7.88 22.37
CA ALA A 206 -22.72 8.86 23.44
C ALA A 206 -22.01 10.21 23.21
N GLU A 207 -21.09 10.33 22.24
CA GLU A 207 -20.25 11.53 22.04
C GLU A 207 -20.59 12.28 20.74
N ASN A 208 -21.87 12.38 20.38
CA ASN A 208 -22.34 12.84 19.06
C ASN A 208 -21.85 11.97 17.89
N GLY A 209 -21.50 10.71 18.19
CA GLY A 209 -21.10 9.74 17.19
C GLY A 209 -22.27 9.36 16.31
N PHE A 210 -22.37 10.03 15.16
CA PHE A 210 -23.31 9.63 14.14
C PHE A 210 -22.90 8.24 13.68
N ASN A 211 -23.74 7.26 14.01
CA ASN A 211 -23.87 6.01 13.27
C ASN A 211 -23.51 6.30 11.81
N ASN A 212 -22.65 5.48 11.21
CA ASN A 212 -22.19 5.56 9.82
C ASN A 212 -23.36 5.40 8.84
N ARG A 213 -24.33 6.31 8.91
CA ARG A 213 -25.52 6.38 8.10
C ARG A 213 -25.11 7.15 6.87
N GLY A 214 -25.33 6.53 5.71
CA GLY A 214 -24.83 7.06 4.45
C GLY A 214 -25.46 8.38 3.99
N ASP A 215 -26.39 8.92 4.78
CA ASP A 215 -27.06 10.21 4.62
C ASP A 215 -26.43 11.35 5.45
N HIS A 216 -25.57 11.04 6.44
CA HIS A 216 -24.90 12.05 7.29
C HIS A 216 -23.43 11.71 7.56
N LEU A 217 -22.53 12.31 6.77
CA LEU A 217 -21.07 12.20 6.90
C LEU A 217 -20.46 13.31 7.78
N SER A 218 -21.00 13.54 8.97
CA SER A 218 -20.37 14.47 9.91
C SER A 218 -19.19 13.82 10.64
N LEU A 219 -18.15 14.60 10.90
CA LEU A 219 -16.97 14.22 11.68
C LEU A 219 -16.73 15.31 12.73
N SER A 220 -16.71 14.94 14.01
CA SER A 220 -16.38 15.92 15.06
C SER A 220 -14.91 16.31 14.97
N PRO A 221 -14.52 17.54 15.39
CA PRO A 221 -13.12 17.93 15.42
C PRO A 221 -12.22 16.97 16.22
N VAL A 222 -12.73 16.45 17.34
CA VAL A 222 -12.03 15.47 18.20
C VAL A 222 -11.80 14.14 17.47
N LEU A 223 -12.80 13.67 16.72
CA LEU A 223 -12.68 12.43 15.95
C LEU A 223 -11.73 12.63 14.76
N MET A 224 -11.73 13.81 14.12
CA MET A 224 -10.76 14.17 13.08
C MET A 224 -9.32 14.17 13.61
N GLU A 225 -9.10 14.77 14.78
CA GLU A 225 -7.80 14.78 15.45
C GLU A 225 -7.32 13.35 15.74
N SER A 226 -8.20 12.48 16.24
CA SER A 226 -7.88 11.07 16.49
C SER A 226 -7.47 10.32 15.22
N PHE A 227 -8.12 10.57 14.08
CA PHE A 227 -7.72 10.00 12.79
C PHE A 227 -6.40 10.56 12.26
N LEU A 228 -6.12 11.84 12.51
CA LEU A 228 -4.84 12.46 12.16
C LEU A 228 -3.69 11.87 12.99
N GLU A 229 -3.90 11.69 14.29
CA GLU A 229 -2.94 11.03 15.20
C GLU A 229 -2.68 9.59 14.78
N LEU A 230 -3.74 8.83 14.45
CA LEU A 230 -3.59 7.49 13.89
C LEU A 230 -2.73 7.52 12.63
N SER A 231 -3.06 8.38 11.67
CA SER A 231 -2.33 8.48 10.40
C SER A 231 -0.85 8.81 10.61
N ARG A 232 -0.54 9.72 11.54
CA ARG A 232 0.84 10.05 11.94
C ARG A 232 1.54 8.85 12.59
N SER A 233 0.87 8.14 13.50
CA SER A 233 1.46 6.98 14.17
C SER A 233 1.80 5.83 13.20
N ILE A 234 1.08 5.72 12.08
CA ILE A 234 1.34 4.72 11.04
C ILE A 234 2.65 5.02 10.33
N VAL A 235 2.81 6.21 9.78
CA VAL A 235 4.02 6.60 9.03
C VAL A 235 5.26 6.75 9.94
N HIS A 236 5.05 6.90 11.24
CA HIS A 236 6.12 6.95 12.25
C HIS A 236 6.28 5.64 13.03
N ALA A 237 5.68 4.54 12.58
CA ALA A 237 5.87 3.25 13.22
C ALA A 237 7.34 2.80 13.15
N GLU A 238 7.83 2.16 14.21
CA GLU A 238 9.27 1.82 14.37
C GLU A 238 9.82 0.96 13.22
N ASN A 239 8.97 0.12 12.65
CA ASN A 239 9.28 -0.80 11.56
C ASN A 239 8.53 -0.44 10.26
N PHE A 240 8.09 0.81 10.08
CA PHE A 240 7.39 1.24 8.87
C PHE A 240 8.25 1.05 7.62
N ASP A 241 9.48 1.57 7.64
CA ASP A 241 10.43 1.50 6.52
C ASP A 241 10.76 0.04 6.13
N GLU A 242 10.84 -0.86 7.11
CA GLU A 242 11.10 -2.30 6.86
C GLU A 242 9.94 -2.98 6.12
N ASN A 243 8.74 -2.41 6.17
CA ASN A 243 7.52 -3.02 5.64
C ASN A 243 6.92 -2.28 4.44
N CYS A 244 7.39 -1.08 4.10
CA CYS A 244 6.83 -0.26 3.02
C CYS A 244 7.48 -0.56 1.67
N GLY A 245 6.68 -1.08 0.71
CA GLY A 245 7.17 -1.43 -0.62
C GLY A 245 7.31 -0.24 -1.59
N VAL A 246 6.62 0.88 -1.37
CA VAL A 246 6.55 1.98 -2.34
C VAL A 246 7.10 3.33 -1.87
N TRP A 247 7.69 3.41 -0.68
CA TRP A 247 8.20 4.69 -0.16
C TRP A 247 9.21 5.34 -1.11
N HIS A 248 10.16 4.54 -1.60
CA HIS A 248 11.21 4.97 -2.54
C HIS A 248 10.66 5.55 -3.85
N ASP A 249 9.52 5.04 -4.31
CA ASP A 249 8.91 5.43 -5.57
C ASP A 249 8.11 6.74 -5.43
N LEU A 250 7.63 7.04 -4.23
CA LEU A 250 6.72 8.16 -3.96
C LEU A 250 7.38 9.34 -3.25
N PHE A 251 8.30 9.11 -2.31
CA PHE A 251 8.73 10.14 -1.35
C PHE A 251 10.24 10.35 -1.26
N ASP A 252 11.08 9.43 -1.74
CA ASP A 252 12.54 9.61 -1.63
C ASP A 252 13.06 10.76 -2.48
N ASP A 253 13.89 11.63 -1.91
CA ASP A 253 14.55 12.70 -2.68
C ASP A 253 15.33 12.12 -3.88
N PRO A 254 14.98 12.48 -5.13
CA PRO A 254 15.65 11.97 -6.34
C PRO A 254 17.12 12.42 -6.45
N LEU A 255 17.54 13.44 -5.70
CA LEU A 255 18.92 13.92 -5.63
C LEU A 255 19.73 13.26 -4.50
N SER A 256 19.06 12.55 -3.58
CA SER A 256 19.72 11.95 -2.45
C SER A 256 20.46 10.68 -2.87
N PRO A 257 21.77 10.58 -2.61
CA PRO A 257 22.52 9.34 -2.81
C PRO A 257 22.17 8.26 -1.77
N LYS A 258 21.30 8.56 -0.79
CA LYS A 258 20.95 7.65 0.30
C LYS A 258 20.05 6.53 -0.20
N ALA A 259 20.65 5.49 -0.76
CA ALA A 259 20.09 4.15 -0.63
C ALA A 259 20.13 3.79 0.87
N LYS A 260 19.04 4.05 1.60
CA LYS A 260 19.01 3.67 3.02
C LYS A 260 19.01 2.15 3.16
N ALA A 261 19.84 1.73 4.11
CA ALA A 261 20.23 0.36 4.44
C ALA A 261 19.12 -0.69 4.23
N ARG A 262 19.21 -1.42 3.12
CA ARG A 262 18.74 -2.81 3.13
C ARG A 262 19.51 -3.52 4.26
N ARG A 263 18.82 -4.28 5.12
CA ARG A 263 19.44 -5.37 5.89
C ARG A 263 20.11 -6.30 4.87
N ALA A 264 21.37 -6.03 4.54
CA ALA A 264 22.12 -6.80 3.57
C ALA A 264 22.71 -8.01 4.28
N SER A 265 21.94 -9.11 4.36
CA SER A 265 22.52 -10.41 4.67
C SER A 265 23.27 -10.89 3.42
N ILE A 266 24.60 -10.94 3.49
CA ILE A 266 25.40 -11.53 2.41
C ILE A 266 25.53 -13.03 2.69
N SER A 267 24.95 -13.87 1.85
CA SER A 267 25.26 -15.30 1.89
C SER A 267 26.67 -15.49 1.34
N VAL A 268 27.68 -15.39 2.21
CA VAL A 268 29.06 -15.70 1.82
C VAL A 268 29.11 -17.20 1.52
N ASP A 269 29.52 -17.53 0.30
CA ASP A 269 29.47 -18.89 -0.24
C ASP A 269 30.06 -19.92 0.74
N ARG A 270 29.47 -21.11 0.76
CA ARG A 270 29.76 -22.24 1.68
C ARG A 270 31.20 -22.76 1.56
N SER A 271 31.98 -22.21 0.63
CA SER A 271 33.31 -22.63 0.19
C SER A 271 34.48 -21.82 0.78
N VAL A 272 34.26 -20.98 1.80
CA VAL A 272 35.35 -20.33 2.58
C VAL A 272 36.30 -21.36 3.28
N ALA A 273 36.02 -22.65 3.13
CA ALA A 273 36.82 -23.76 3.59
C ALA A 273 37.96 -24.12 2.61
N ALA A 274 39.13 -23.50 2.76
CA ALA A 274 40.41 -24.19 2.50
C ALA A 274 41.59 -23.50 3.22
N GLY A 275 42.06 -24.09 4.32
CA GLY A 275 43.47 -23.97 4.76
C GLY A 275 43.96 -22.64 5.33
N SER A 276 43.08 -21.76 5.81
CA SER A 276 43.48 -20.47 6.38
C SER A 276 44.26 -20.61 7.70
N THR A 277 45.44 -19.99 7.78
CA THR A 277 46.27 -19.88 9.00
C THR A 277 46.00 -18.60 9.80
N GLY A 278 45.14 -17.72 9.30
CA GLY A 278 44.79 -16.45 9.94
C GLY A 278 43.53 -15.80 9.34
N LEU A 279 42.98 -14.78 9.99
CA LEU A 279 41.74 -14.13 9.56
C LEU A 279 41.91 -12.62 9.66
N THR A 280 41.47 -11.90 8.64
CA THR A 280 41.33 -10.44 8.71
C THR A 280 39.96 -10.02 8.25
N VAL A 281 39.32 -9.17 9.05
CA VAL A 281 38.10 -8.45 8.69
C VAL A 281 38.41 -6.97 8.79
N SER A 282 38.11 -6.21 7.75
CA SER A 282 38.22 -4.74 7.76
C SER A 282 36.97 -4.09 7.18
N ALA A 283 36.68 -2.87 7.60
CA ALA A 283 35.57 -2.08 7.08
C ALA A 283 35.87 -0.59 7.27
N TRP A 284 35.35 0.23 6.37
CA TRP A 284 35.14 1.65 6.64
C TRP A 284 33.79 1.84 7.31
N ILE A 285 33.77 2.60 8.39
CA ILE A 285 32.58 2.86 9.20
C ILE A 285 32.38 4.36 9.38
N ARG A 286 31.13 4.82 9.35
CA ARG A 286 30.74 6.17 9.73
C ARG A 286 29.53 6.09 10.67
N PRO A 287 29.74 5.89 11.98
CA PRO A 287 28.66 5.78 12.95
C PRO A 287 27.84 7.07 13.05
N THR A 288 26.53 6.95 13.09
CA THR A 288 25.61 8.07 13.36
C THR A 288 25.10 8.07 14.80
N ASN A 289 25.11 6.91 15.46
CA ASN A 289 24.72 6.78 16.86
C ASN A 289 25.53 5.70 17.58
N LEU A 290 26.34 6.12 18.57
CA LEU A 290 27.08 5.21 19.41
C LEU A 290 26.28 4.88 20.67
N SER A 291 26.24 3.62 21.04
CA SER A 291 25.55 3.14 22.24
C SER A 291 26.44 2.21 23.05
N ASP A 292 26.02 1.91 24.28
CA ASP A 292 26.65 0.89 25.11
C ASP A 292 26.25 -0.54 24.68
N GLN A 293 25.27 -0.68 23.79
CA GLN A 293 24.90 -1.97 23.22
C GLN A 293 25.88 -2.36 22.11
N TRP A 294 25.93 -3.66 21.81
CA TRP A 294 26.72 -4.19 20.71
C TRP A 294 26.14 -3.73 19.36
N GLN A 295 27.03 -3.31 18.47
CA GLN A 295 26.70 -2.92 17.10
C GLN A 295 27.56 -3.75 16.13
N THR A 296 26.89 -4.56 15.31
CA THR A 296 27.55 -5.54 14.45
C THR A 296 28.08 -4.89 13.17
N ILE A 297 29.40 -4.95 12.95
CA ILE A 297 29.99 -4.60 11.65
C ILE A 297 29.94 -5.85 10.74
N VAL A 298 30.53 -6.94 11.20
CA VAL A 298 30.51 -8.25 10.53
C VAL A 298 30.35 -9.34 11.58
N ARG A 299 29.41 -10.28 11.39
CA ARG A 299 29.21 -11.41 12.30
C ARG A 299 28.78 -12.67 11.58
N ARG A 300 29.42 -13.79 11.91
CA ARG A 300 28.98 -15.14 11.57
C ARG A 300 28.76 -15.92 12.85
N GLU A 301 27.53 -16.36 13.06
CA GLU A 301 27.12 -17.10 14.26
C GLU A 301 27.17 -18.61 14.01
N ASP A 302 28.00 -19.33 14.78
CA ASP A 302 28.12 -20.79 14.70
C ASP A 302 28.74 -21.37 15.98
N SER A 303 27.99 -21.26 17.08
CA SER A 303 28.43 -21.74 18.40
C SER A 303 29.81 -21.19 18.75
N TRP A 304 30.77 -22.04 19.14
CA TRP A 304 32.13 -21.65 19.48
C TRP A 304 32.99 -21.23 18.27
N ARG A 305 32.54 -21.47 17.03
CA ARG A 305 33.23 -21.09 15.78
C ARG A 305 32.84 -19.70 15.27
N ARG A 306 32.10 -18.94 16.08
CA ARG A 306 31.66 -17.58 15.77
C ARG A 306 32.82 -16.71 15.32
N GLN A 307 32.58 -15.87 14.31
CA GLN A 307 33.49 -14.82 13.84
C GLN A 307 32.79 -13.47 14.00
N LEU A 308 33.49 -12.47 14.51
CA LEU A 308 32.89 -11.18 14.88
C LEU A 308 33.89 -10.04 14.72
N LEU A 309 33.45 -8.96 14.07
CA LEU A 309 34.00 -7.61 14.20
C LEU A 309 32.84 -6.67 14.56
N ALA A 310 32.98 -5.95 15.67
CA ALA A 310 31.91 -5.09 16.19
C ALA A 310 32.45 -3.93 17.04
N ILE A 311 31.58 -2.98 17.35
CA ILE A 311 31.80 -1.95 18.38
C ILE A 311 30.77 -2.10 19.50
N GLY A 312 31.12 -1.68 20.72
CA GLY A 312 30.21 -1.67 21.85
C GLY A 312 30.91 -1.74 23.20
N ARG A 313 30.11 -1.93 24.27
CA ARG A 313 30.62 -2.04 25.64
C ARG A 313 30.52 -3.46 26.18
N THR A 314 31.62 -3.92 26.78
CA THR A 314 31.64 -5.10 27.65
C THR A 314 32.37 -4.76 28.94
N GLY A 315 31.66 -4.85 30.07
CA GLY A 315 32.18 -4.42 31.36
C GLY A 315 32.57 -2.95 31.34
N LYS A 316 33.85 -2.65 31.64
CA LYS A 316 34.39 -1.28 31.67
C LYS A 316 34.98 -0.81 30.34
N THR A 317 35.06 -1.69 29.35
CA THR A 317 35.69 -1.40 28.06
C THR A 317 34.62 -1.09 27.04
N TRP A 318 34.63 0.14 26.52
CA TRP A 318 33.96 0.49 25.27
C TRP A 318 35.00 0.53 24.16
N GLY A 319 34.71 -0.05 23.00
CA GLY A 319 35.62 0.04 21.85
C GLY A 319 35.35 -0.97 20.76
N LEU A 320 36.42 -1.36 20.06
CA LEU A 320 36.38 -2.34 18.97
C LEU A 320 36.58 -3.75 19.52
N TRP A 321 35.86 -4.72 18.94
CA TRP A 321 35.86 -6.11 19.36
C TRP A 321 36.12 -7.03 18.18
N MET A 322 37.05 -7.97 18.34
CA MET A 322 37.30 -9.06 17.40
C MET A 322 37.14 -10.40 18.12
N GLY A 323 36.37 -11.31 17.54
CA GLY A 323 36.14 -12.65 18.09
C GLY A 323 36.23 -13.74 17.04
N ALA A 324 36.75 -14.90 17.45
CA ALA A 324 36.88 -16.08 16.60
C ALA A 324 36.86 -17.38 17.42
N GLY A 325 36.55 -18.50 16.78
CA GLY A 325 36.75 -19.83 17.35
C GLY A 325 38.24 -20.21 17.37
N ILE A 326 38.81 -20.35 18.57
CA ILE A 326 40.23 -20.65 18.78
C ILE A 326 40.34 -21.83 19.75
N ALA A 327 41.11 -22.86 19.37
CA ALA A 327 41.37 -24.04 20.21
C ALA A 327 40.09 -24.74 20.74
N GLY A 328 39.01 -24.77 19.96
CA GLY A 328 37.75 -25.43 20.33
C GLY A 328 36.81 -24.61 21.20
N LYS A 329 37.11 -23.34 21.46
CA LYS A 329 36.27 -22.41 22.23
C LYS A 329 36.14 -21.06 21.52
N TYR A 330 35.14 -20.28 21.88
CA TYR A 330 35.04 -18.90 21.42
C TYR A 330 36.02 -18.04 22.23
N GLU A 331 36.84 -17.27 21.52
CA GLU A 331 37.72 -16.27 22.11
C GLU A 331 37.46 -14.89 21.50
N GLU A 332 37.46 -13.89 22.36
CA GLU A 332 37.20 -12.51 22.02
C GLU A 332 38.27 -11.60 22.65
N PHE A 333 38.54 -10.48 21.99
CA PHE A 333 39.37 -9.40 22.47
C PHE A 333 38.75 -8.04 22.12
N GLY A 334 38.68 -7.15 23.11
CA GLY A 334 38.25 -5.77 22.93
C GLY A 334 39.39 -4.80 23.20
N ALA A 335 39.61 -3.87 22.27
CA ALA A 335 40.51 -2.74 22.46
C ALA A 335 39.72 -1.48 22.78
N ALA A 336 40.12 -0.77 23.83
CA ALA A 336 39.47 0.48 24.23
C ALA A 336 39.64 1.54 23.13
N VAL A 337 38.54 2.17 22.75
CA VAL A 337 38.51 3.30 21.82
C VAL A 337 37.68 4.39 22.47
N ASP A 338 38.08 5.66 22.38
CA ASP A 338 37.22 6.75 22.83
C ASP A 338 36.05 6.88 21.84
N PRO A 339 34.78 6.73 22.29
CA PRO A 339 33.62 6.89 21.40
C PRO A 339 33.63 8.19 20.61
N LYS A 340 34.19 9.27 21.19
CA LYS A 340 34.26 10.59 20.53
C LYS A 340 35.08 10.57 19.25
N ILE A 341 36.05 9.66 19.13
CA ILE A 341 36.85 9.52 17.91
C ILE A 341 35.98 9.00 16.77
N LEU A 342 35.01 8.13 17.07
CA LEU A 342 34.15 7.48 16.06
C LEU A 342 32.85 8.24 15.79
N SER A 343 32.57 9.32 16.53
CA SER A 343 31.33 10.10 16.43
C SER A 343 31.56 11.52 15.89
N ASP A 344 32.64 11.74 15.15
CA ASP A 344 32.96 13.04 14.54
C ASP A 344 32.22 13.28 13.20
N GLY A 345 31.55 12.24 12.69
CA GLY A 345 30.81 12.27 11.43
C GLY A 345 31.66 11.92 10.20
N GLU A 346 32.93 11.58 10.39
CA GLU A 346 33.86 11.21 9.33
C GLU A 346 33.94 9.68 9.15
N TRP A 347 34.56 9.25 8.07
CA TRP A 347 34.83 7.84 7.80
C TRP A 347 36.06 7.37 8.56
N HIS A 348 35.93 6.27 9.31
CA HIS A 348 37.04 5.61 10.00
C HIS A 348 37.25 4.20 9.46
N HIS A 349 38.52 3.83 9.31
CA HIS A 349 38.88 2.46 8.94
C HIS A 349 39.09 1.61 10.19
N VAL A 350 38.35 0.51 10.32
CA VAL A 350 38.50 -0.44 11.43
C VAL A 350 38.87 -1.82 10.92
N ALA A 351 39.76 -2.50 11.64
CA ALA A 351 40.14 -3.86 11.28
C ALA A 351 40.47 -4.73 12.49
N GLY A 352 40.16 -6.02 12.39
CA GLY A 352 40.61 -7.07 13.29
C GLY A 352 41.43 -8.11 12.54
N THR A 353 42.63 -8.41 13.00
CA THR A 353 43.51 -9.44 12.40
C THR A 353 43.87 -10.53 13.41
N ILE A 354 43.93 -11.77 12.93
CA ILE A 354 44.34 -12.96 13.66
C ILE A 354 45.41 -13.65 12.84
N ASP A 355 46.67 -13.61 13.27
CA ASP A 355 47.82 -14.16 12.54
C ASP A 355 48.26 -15.55 13.02
N GLY A 356 47.45 -16.19 13.86
CA GLY A 356 47.78 -17.46 14.52
C GLY A 356 48.66 -17.32 15.76
N LYS A 357 49.14 -16.11 16.08
CA LYS A 357 49.92 -15.81 17.30
C LYS A 357 49.25 -14.74 18.17
N LYS A 358 48.56 -13.78 17.56
CA LYS A 358 47.88 -12.67 18.24
C LYS A 358 46.58 -12.31 17.53
N ILE A 359 45.63 -11.81 18.32
CA ILE A 359 44.51 -11.01 17.84
C ILE A 359 44.95 -9.54 17.94
N ARG A 360 44.79 -8.77 16.86
CA ARG A 360 45.09 -7.33 16.81
C ARG A 360 43.88 -6.56 16.33
N LEU A 361 43.69 -5.36 16.87
CA LEU A 361 42.65 -4.42 16.47
C LEU A 361 43.30 -3.12 16.00
N TYR A 362 42.74 -2.54 14.94
CA TYR A 362 43.25 -1.33 14.32
C TYR A 362 42.13 -0.31 14.11
N LEU A 363 42.47 0.97 14.30
CA LEU A 363 41.66 2.13 13.98
C LEU A 363 42.52 3.09 13.13
N ASP A 364 42.00 3.49 11.97
CA ASP A 364 42.64 4.37 11.00
C ASP A 364 44.08 3.94 10.66
N GLY A 365 44.25 2.63 10.48
CA GLY A 365 45.52 1.99 10.13
C GLY A 365 46.50 1.79 11.30
N LYS A 366 46.17 2.26 12.52
CA LYS A 366 47.03 2.16 13.71
C LYS A 366 46.53 1.07 14.66
N GLU A 367 47.45 0.27 15.22
CA GLU A 367 47.10 -0.75 16.22
C GLU A 367 46.60 -0.07 17.50
N VAL A 368 45.37 -0.38 17.92
CA VAL A 368 44.76 0.13 19.17
C VAL A 368 44.83 -0.88 20.31
N GLY A 369 45.14 -2.14 20.01
CA GLY A 369 45.37 -3.16 21.02
C GLY A 369 45.65 -4.52 20.43
N SER A 370 46.25 -5.39 21.24
CA SER A 370 46.47 -6.79 20.88
C SER A 370 46.43 -7.74 22.07
N LYS A 371 46.11 -9.01 21.78
CA LYS A 371 46.04 -10.11 22.75
C LYS A 371 46.78 -11.32 22.19
N PRO A 372 47.71 -11.94 22.95
CA PRO A 372 48.28 -13.23 22.58
C PRO A 372 47.18 -14.29 22.45
N MET A 373 47.27 -15.15 21.43
CA MET A 373 46.41 -16.32 21.29
C MET A 373 47.23 -17.60 21.38
N ALA A 374 46.60 -18.67 21.84
CA ALA A 374 47.19 -20.01 21.83
C ALA A 374 46.23 -21.00 21.18
N GLY A 375 46.75 -21.80 20.26
CA GLY A 375 46.02 -22.87 19.57
C GLY A 375 45.48 -22.48 18.19
N LYS A 376 44.81 -23.44 17.55
CA LYS A 376 44.43 -23.36 16.14
C LYS A 376 43.17 -22.53 15.93
N LEU A 377 43.22 -21.60 14.98
CA LEU A 377 42.07 -20.85 14.49
C LEU A 377 41.10 -21.77 13.72
N SER A 378 39.81 -21.65 13.99
CA SER A 378 38.75 -22.33 13.26
C SER A 378 37.98 -21.32 12.42
N THR A 379 38.14 -21.43 11.10
CA THR A 379 37.46 -20.56 10.12
C THR A 379 36.31 -21.24 9.37
N GLN A 380 36.15 -22.55 9.57
CA GLN A 380 35.06 -23.34 9.00
C GLN A 380 33.76 -23.09 9.76
N SER A 381 32.70 -22.74 9.06
CA SER A 381 31.39 -22.53 9.65
C SER A 381 30.28 -22.85 8.65
N ALA A 382 29.15 -23.34 9.15
CA ALA A 382 27.96 -23.64 8.35
C ALA A 382 26.97 -22.46 8.24
N GLY A 383 27.16 -21.41 9.06
CA GLY A 383 26.29 -20.23 9.10
C GLY A 383 26.70 -19.13 8.10
N PRO A 384 25.75 -18.32 7.61
CA PRO A 384 26.07 -17.16 6.76
C PRO A 384 26.81 -16.08 7.56
N MET A 385 27.64 -15.28 6.88
CA MET A 385 28.24 -14.08 7.45
C MET A 385 27.32 -12.89 7.20
N LEU A 386 26.86 -12.24 8.25
CA LEU A 386 26.02 -11.05 8.18
C LEU A 386 26.89 -9.78 8.30
N VAL A 387 26.49 -8.72 7.60
CA VAL A 387 27.13 -7.40 7.65
C VAL A 387 26.10 -6.39 8.12
N GLY A 388 26.49 -5.51 9.04
CA GLY A 388 25.67 -4.39 9.53
C GLY A 388 24.57 -4.73 10.55
N ALA A 389 24.18 -5.99 10.73
CA ALA A 389 23.25 -6.37 11.80
C ALA A 389 23.29 -7.87 12.12
N HIS A 390 23.07 -8.21 13.39
CA HIS A 390 22.74 -9.56 13.83
C HIS A 390 21.74 -9.51 15.01
N GLY A 391 20.53 -10.05 14.82
CA GLY A 391 19.47 -9.96 15.84
C GLY A 391 19.15 -8.51 16.20
N ASN A 392 19.21 -8.17 17.49
CA ASN A 392 18.94 -6.82 18.01
C ASN A 392 20.20 -5.95 18.14
N GLU A 393 21.27 -6.28 17.41
CA GLU A 393 22.56 -5.56 17.44
C GLU A 393 22.87 -4.92 16.08
N PRO A 394 22.03 -3.98 15.57
CA PRO A 394 22.31 -3.28 14.33
C PRO A 394 23.46 -2.29 14.49
N PHE A 395 24.20 -2.05 13.41
CA PHE A 395 25.12 -0.93 13.30
C PHE A 395 24.35 0.33 12.90
N TYR A 396 24.49 1.39 13.69
CA TYR A 396 23.85 2.68 13.41
C TYR A 396 24.83 3.60 12.68
N GLY A 397 24.77 3.60 11.36
CA GLY A 397 25.63 4.43 10.51
C GLY A 397 25.86 3.81 9.14
N ASP A 398 26.87 4.32 8.45
CA ASP A 398 27.25 3.83 7.13
C ASP A 398 28.43 2.85 7.21
N LEU A 399 28.39 1.81 6.38
CA LEU A 399 29.45 0.83 6.20
C LEU A 399 29.90 0.83 4.73
N ASN A 400 31.20 0.84 4.49
CA ASN A 400 31.75 0.73 3.15
C ASN A 400 33.02 -0.13 3.14
N ASP A 401 33.37 -0.64 1.96
CA ASP A 401 34.60 -1.39 1.69
C ASP A 401 34.93 -2.43 2.77
N VAL A 402 33.93 -3.27 3.06
CA VAL A 402 34.05 -4.41 3.98
C VAL A 402 34.85 -5.49 3.27
N ARG A 403 35.99 -5.89 3.84
CA ARG A 403 36.89 -6.90 3.25
C ARG A 403 37.12 -8.05 4.21
N LEU A 404 37.17 -9.26 3.65
CA LEU A 404 37.47 -10.49 4.37
C LEU A 404 38.67 -11.19 3.74
N TYR A 405 39.70 -11.47 4.53
CA TYR A 405 40.90 -12.19 4.08
C TYR A 405 41.09 -13.50 4.84
N ARG A 406 41.65 -14.49 4.14
CA ARG A 406 42.00 -15.82 4.70
C ARG A 406 43.35 -15.86 5.43
N SER A 407 43.95 -14.71 5.68
CA SER A 407 45.23 -14.51 6.35
C SER A 407 45.12 -13.45 7.44
N GLY A 408 46.04 -13.48 8.40
CA GLY A 408 46.21 -12.40 9.38
C GLY A 408 47.13 -11.33 8.83
N LEU A 409 46.56 -10.27 8.26
CA LEU A 409 47.33 -9.16 7.69
C LEU A 409 48.13 -8.45 8.78
N ASN A 410 49.33 -7.99 8.41
CA ASN A 410 50.21 -7.23 9.29
C ASN A 410 49.84 -5.74 9.31
N GLY A 411 50.41 -4.99 10.26
CA GLY A 411 50.09 -3.58 10.44
C GLY A 411 50.34 -2.69 9.22
N LEU A 412 51.38 -2.97 8.41
CA LEU A 412 51.65 -2.21 7.19
C LEU A 412 50.58 -2.46 6.13
N GLN A 413 50.14 -3.70 5.97
CA GLN A 413 49.05 -4.04 5.05
C GLN A 413 47.74 -3.36 5.47
N ILE A 414 47.43 -3.35 6.78
CA ILE A 414 46.26 -2.65 7.32
C ILE A 414 46.36 -1.14 7.11
N GLN A 415 47.55 -0.57 7.30
CA GLN A 415 47.79 0.85 7.05
C GLN A 415 47.55 1.22 5.58
N SER A 416 48.04 0.42 4.63
CA SER A 416 47.79 0.62 3.19
C SER A 416 46.30 0.51 2.84
N ILE A 417 45.56 -0.43 3.44
CA ILE A 417 44.11 -0.53 3.24
C ILE A 417 43.42 0.74 3.80
N ALA A 418 43.83 1.21 4.98
CA ALA A 418 43.30 2.42 5.60
C ALA A 418 43.63 3.71 4.82
N SER A 419 44.68 3.73 3.99
CA SER A 419 44.95 4.84 3.06
C SER A 419 44.23 4.73 1.72
N GLY A 420 43.36 3.73 1.55
CA GLY A 420 42.55 3.54 0.34
C GLY A 420 43.21 2.70 -0.75
N GLU A 421 44.32 2.00 -0.48
CA GLU A 421 44.93 1.12 -1.47
C GLU A 421 44.01 -0.09 -1.76
N LYS A 422 43.82 -0.36 -3.06
CA LYS A 422 43.06 -1.51 -3.57
C LYS A 422 44.02 -2.64 -3.94
N GLY A 423 43.56 -3.89 -3.82
CA GLY A 423 44.35 -5.06 -4.24
C GLY A 423 45.43 -5.54 -3.26
N ILE A 424 45.49 -4.97 -2.04
CA ILE A 424 46.35 -5.49 -0.96
C ILE A 424 45.96 -6.93 -0.64
N ALA A 425 46.95 -7.83 -0.67
CA ALA A 425 46.78 -9.26 -0.42
C ALA A 425 45.65 -9.89 -1.27
N GLY A 426 45.55 -9.49 -2.55
CA GLY A 426 44.47 -9.91 -3.46
C GLY A 426 44.27 -11.43 -3.54
N ASP A 427 45.36 -12.22 -3.57
CA ASP A 427 45.30 -13.69 -3.60
C ASP A 427 44.75 -14.30 -2.30
N GLU A 428 44.67 -13.52 -1.22
CA GLU A 428 44.16 -13.92 0.09
C GLU A 428 42.77 -13.31 0.38
N LEU A 429 42.30 -12.41 -0.48
CA LEU A 429 40.98 -11.78 -0.38
C LEU A 429 39.89 -12.81 -0.69
N MET A 430 39.00 -13.03 0.26
CA MET A 430 37.87 -13.94 0.12
C MET A 430 36.60 -13.25 -0.36
N GLY A 431 36.48 -11.95 -0.08
CA GLY A 431 35.36 -11.13 -0.50
C GLY A 431 35.58 -9.67 -0.13
N SER A 432 35.09 -8.79 -0.99
CA SER A 432 35.03 -7.35 -0.74
C SER A 432 33.65 -6.85 -1.12
N TRP A 433 33.08 -5.98 -0.29
CA TRP A 433 31.78 -5.35 -0.47
C TRP A 433 31.93 -3.85 -0.25
N SER A 434 31.85 -3.09 -1.33
CA SER A 434 31.87 -1.64 -1.29
C SER A 434 30.51 -1.12 -1.77
N LEU A 435 30.00 -0.09 -1.11
CA LEU A 435 28.99 0.76 -1.71
C LEU A 435 29.64 1.40 -2.97
N PRO A 436 28.93 1.44 -4.11
CA PRO A 436 29.42 2.18 -5.25
C PRO A 436 29.68 3.63 -4.83
N ASP A 437 30.74 4.24 -5.35
CA ASP A 437 31.04 5.65 -5.12
C ASP A 437 29.76 6.47 -5.36
N GLU A 438 29.45 7.41 -4.44
CA GLU A 438 28.26 8.26 -4.50
C GLU A 438 28.25 9.10 -5.78
N ALA A 439 27.88 8.50 -6.90
CA ALA A 439 27.54 9.23 -8.10
C ALA A 439 26.24 9.95 -7.78
N LYS A 440 26.30 11.28 -7.64
CA LYS A 440 25.09 12.10 -7.62
C LYS A 440 24.22 11.65 -8.80
N PRO A 441 22.99 11.16 -8.57
CA PRO A 441 22.14 10.73 -9.66
C PRO A 441 21.98 11.90 -10.62
N LYS A 442 22.34 11.69 -11.89
CA LYS A 442 22.07 12.68 -12.94
C LYS A 442 20.58 12.63 -13.21
N VAL A 443 19.84 13.52 -12.56
CA VAL A 443 18.41 13.66 -12.79
C VAL A 443 18.21 14.38 -14.12
N GLU A 444 17.50 13.74 -15.06
CA GLU A 444 17.28 14.27 -16.42
C GLU A 444 16.23 15.39 -16.47
N GLN A 445 15.47 15.59 -15.39
CA GLN A 445 14.40 16.58 -15.29
C GLN A 445 14.41 17.34 -13.95
N PRO A 446 13.79 18.53 -13.86
CA PRO A 446 13.72 19.31 -12.61
C PRO A 446 13.05 18.52 -11.47
N VAL A 447 13.50 18.76 -10.24
CA VAL A 447 13.00 18.06 -9.03
C VAL A 447 11.51 18.31 -8.82
N GLU A 448 11.05 19.53 -9.10
CA GLU A 448 9.65 19.93 -9.00
C GLU A 448 8.78 19.09 -9.93
N LYS A 449 9.27 18.81 -11.15
CA LYS A 449 8.55 17.97 -12.11
C LYS A 449 8.41 16.53 -11.61
N ILE A 450 9.47 15.97 -11.01
CA ILE A 450 9.44 14.63 -10.39
C ILE A 450 8.45 14.60 -9.23
N ALA A 451 8.47 15.64 -8.38
CA ALA A 451 7.56 15.74 -7.26
C ALA A 451 6.10 15.80 -7.74
N HIS A 452 5.80 16.58 -8.78
CA HIS A 452 4.44 16.68 -9.33
C HIS A 452 3.94 15.35 -9.87
N GLU A 453 4.78 14.63 -10.63
CA GLU A 453 4.47 13.28 -11.14
C GLU A 453 4.22 12.28 -9.99
N ARG A 454 5.00 12.34 -8.92
CA ARG A 454 4.84 11.47 -7.74
C ARG A 454 3.63 11.82 -6.89
N ILE A 455 3.31 13.10 -6.75
CA ILE A 455 2.08 13.58 -6.10
C ILE A 455 0.87 13.04 -6.87
N GLU A 456 0.86 13.14 -8.20
CA GLU A 456 -0.21 12.59 -9.03
C GLU A 456 -0.35 11.08 -8.84
N LYS A 457 0.78 10.36 -8.85
CA LYS A 457 0.82 8.91 -8.59
C LYS A 457 0.30 8.54 -7.20
N PHE A 458 0.68 9.30 -6.17
CA PHE A 458 0.19 9.10 -4.80
C PHE A 458 -1.31 9.33 -4.71
N LEU A 459 -1.83 10.42 -5.28
CA LEU A 459 -3.26 10.75 -5.27
C LEU A 459 -4.07 9.69 -6.03
N LEU A 460 -3.58 9.26 -7.20
CA LEU A 460 -4.19 8.18 -7.97
C LEU A 460 -4.27 6.88 -7.15
N LYS A 461 -3.19 6.55 -6.42
CA LYS A 461 -3.16 5.35 -5.58
C LYS A 461 -4.08 5.48 -4.35
N ALA A 462 -4.13 6.65 -3.72
CA ALA A 462 -4.93 6.90 -2.53
C ALA A 462 -6.44 6.93 -2.82
N PHE A 463 -6.83 7.47 -3.98
CA PHE A 463 -8.24 7.69 -4.33
C PHE A 463 -8.77 6.76 -5.42
N HIS A 464 -7.91 5.92 -6.01
CA HIS A 464 -8.23 5.08 -7.18
C HIS A 464 -8.85 5.88 -8.35
N SER A 465 -8.55 7.17 -8.41
CA SER A 465 -9.05 8.11 -9.41
C SER A 465 -8.01 9.21 -9.58
N PRO A 466 -7.78 9.71 -10.81
CA PRO A 466 -6.92 10.87 -11.01
C PRO A 466 -7.47 12.06 -10.24
N ALA A 467 -6.56 12.87 -9.68
CA ALA A 467 -6.94 14.11 -9.04
C ALA A 467 -7.46 15.10 -10.09
N ASP A 468 -8.48 15.87 -9.73
CA ASP A 468 -8.87 17.01 -10.57
C ASP A 468 -7.74 18.06 -10.62
N GLU A 469 -7.75 18.88 -11.66
CA GLU A 469 -6.68 19.86 -11.92
C GLU A 469 -6.48 20.83 -10.74
N LYS A 470 -7.54 21.21 -10.03
CA LYS A 470 -7.45 22.13 -8.89
C LYS A 470 -6.79 21.47 -7.70
N THR A 471 -7.14 20.21 -7.41
CA THR A 471 -6.53 19.41 -6.35
C THR A 471 -5.06 19.12 -6.65
N GLY A 472 -4.73 18.70 -7.87
CA GLY A 472 -3.34 18.49 -8.30
C GLY A 472 -2.48 19.75 -8.11
N LYS A 473 -2.96 20.90 -8.59
CA LYS A 473 -2.28 22.20 -8.42
C LYS A 473 -2.17 22.66 -6.97
N LEU A 474 -3.06 22.24 -6.08
CA LEU A 474 -2.98 22.60 -4.66
C LEU A 474 -1.78 21.91 -4.00
N TYR A 475 -1.65 20.60 -4.18
CA TYR A 475 -0.57 19.82 -3.59
C TYR A 475 0.78 20.14 -4.24
N ALA A 476 0.84 20.27 -5.56
CA ALA A 476 2.04 20.69 -6.28
C ALA A 476 2.59 22.03 -5.77
N ARG A 477 1.73 23.07 -5.67
CA ARG A 477 2.14 24.38 -5.13
C ARG A 477 2.54 24.33 -3.67
N TYR A 478 1.91 23.46 -2.88
CA TYR A 478 2.32 23.28 -1.49
C TYR A 478 3.74 22.70 -1.42
N PHE A 479 4.01 21.65 -2.19
CA PHE A 479 5.35 21.08 -2.32
C PHE A 479 6.36 22.13 -2.76
N ASP A 480 6.13 22.81 -3.89
CA ASP A 480 7.07 23.81 -4.44
C ASP A 480 7.43 24.88 -3.41
N LYS A 481 6.43 25.37 -2.67
CA LYS A 481 6.63 26.38 -1.63
C LYS A 481 7.44 25.85 -0.44
N GLN A 482 7.21 24.61 0.00
CA GLN A 482 7.98 24.04 1.09
C GLN A 482 9.40 23.71 0.64
N TYR A 483 9.56 23.06 -0.51
CA TYR A 483 10.85 22.71 -1.09
C TYR A 483 11.73 23.94 -1.31
N GLN A 484 11.18 25.03 -1.85
CA GLN A 484 11.92 26.29 -2.00
C GLN A 484 12.38 26.88 -0.65
N LYS A 485 11.65 26.61 0.45
CA LYS A 485 11.94 27.13 1.78
C LYS A 485 12.93 26.26 2.56
N SER A 486 12.79 24.94 2.50
CA SER A 486 13.57 23.97 3.29
C SER A 486 14.73 23.35 2.51
N GLY A 487 14.61 23.23 1.19
CA GLY A 487 15.45 22.36 0.37
C GLY A 487 15.22 20.86 0.62
N ASP A 488 14.20 20.51 1.40
CA ASP A 488 13.83 19.16 1.79
C ASP A 488 12.67 18.67 0.92
N PHE A 489 12.90 17.61 0.16
CA PHE A 489 11.91 16.96 -0.71
C PHE A 489 10.93 16.16 0.15
#